data_AF-G7EMY9-F1
#
_entry.id   AF-G7EMY9-F1
#
_cell.length_a   1.000
_cell.length_b   1.000
_cell.length_c   1.000
_cell.angle_alpha   90.00
_cell.angle_beta   90.00
_cell.angle_gamma   90.00
#
_symmetry.space_group_name_H-M   'P 1'
#
loop_
_entity.id
_entity.type
_entity.pdbx_description
1 polymer ?
#
loop_
_entity_poly.entity_id
_entity_poly.type
_entity_poly.pdbx_seq_one_letter_code
_entity_poly.pdbx_strand_id
1 'polypeptide(L)'
;MSANLNKLVVMLEMQNAMNTKVHEQWFSQGFEWYRAIWVECAEMLDHYGWKWWKKQTPDTEQVILELVDIFHFGLSLRIDGETSYEQIATQLQAEMSAPQQGDDFKQTLELLAASAVANKTFDAAAFAGCMAQIGMDIDDLYRGYVGKNTLNFFRQDHGYKDGSYIKVWHGQEDNEHLVEVVKSLDTEHADFAKQVYQGLVARYPKS
;
A
#
# COMPACT_ATOMS: atom_id res chain seq x y z
N MET A 1 16.88 17.15 -6.15
CA MET A 1 15.68 16.30 -6.12
C MET A 1 14.78 16.83 -5.00
N SER A 2 13.47 16.98 -5.19
CA SER A 2 12.58 17.44 -4.10
C SER A 2 12.46 16.35 -3.02
N ALA A 3 12.13 16.73 -1.78
CA ALA A 3 11.96 15.77 -0.69
C ALA A 3 10.89 14.71 -1.02
N ASN A 4 9.78 15.13 -1.64
CA ASN A 4 8.69 14.25 -2.06
C ASN A 4 9.13 13.27 -3.17
N LEU A 5 9.98 13.72 -4.09
CA LEU A 5 10.50 12.88 -5.17
C LEU A 5 11.43 11.80 -4.60
N ASN A 6 12.25 12.15 -3.60
CA ASN A 6 13.11 11.18 -2.91
C ASN A 6 12.29 10.10 -2.20
N LYS A 7 11.17 10.47 -1.55
CA LYS A 7 10.25 9.50 -0.91
C LYS A 7 9.69 8.48 -1.91
N LEU A 8 9.28 8.93 -3.10
CA LEU A 8 8.80 8.04 -4.17
C LEU A 8 9.90 7.09 -4.66
N VAL A 9 11.13 7.57 -4.82
CA VAL A 9 12.28 6.72 -5.19
C VAL A 9 12.53 5.63 -4.15
N VAL A 10 12.56 6.00 -2.86
CA VAL A 10 12.72 5.03 -1.76
C VAL A 10 11.60 3.98 -1.77
N MET A 11 10.34 4.39 -1.98
CA MET A 11 9.23 3.45 -2.04
C MET A 11 9.35 2.47 -3.23
N LEU A 12 9.83 2.92 -4.39
CA LEU A 12 10.11 2.07 -5.55
C LEU A 12 11.23 1.05 -5.26
N GLU A 13 12.32 1.48 -4.63
CA GLU A 13 13.41 0.59 -4.20
C GLU A 13 12.90 -0.49 -3.24
N MET A 14 12.12 -0.07 -2.24
CA MET A 14 11.48 -0.97 -1.28
C MET A 14 10.49 -1.93 -1.95
N GLN A 15 9.74 -1.47 -2.96
CA GLN A 15 8.82 -2.34 -3.70
C GLN A 15 9.58 -3.41 -4.48
N ASN A 16 10.65 -3.03 -5.17
CA ASN A 16 11.47 -3.99 -5.90
C ASN A 16 12.09 -5.02 -4.96
N ALA A 17 12.59 -4.59 -3.80
CA ALA A 17 13.11 -5.49 -2.78
C ALA A 17 12.03 -6.46 -2.26
N MET A 18 10.82 -5.96 -1.99
CA MET A 18 9.68 -6.76 -1.54
C MET A 18 9.26 -7.78 -2.61
N ASN A 19 9.15 -7.36 -3.87
CA ASN A 19 8.82 -8.26 -4.99
C ASN A 19 9.88 -9.35 -5.17
N THR A 20 11.15 -8.98 -5.07
CA THR A 20 12.29 -9.91 -5.12
C THR A 20 12.25 -10.92 -3.96
N LYS A 21 11.86 -10.48 -2.76
CA LYS A 21 11.67 -11.35 -1.59
C LYS A 21 10.55 -12.37 -1.82
N VAL A 22 9.45 -11.98 -2.46
CA VAL A 22 8.37 -12.91 -2.83
C VAL A 22 8.84 -13.89 -3.91
N HIS A 23 9.52 -13.37 -4.93
CA HIS A 23 10.05 -14.16 -6.05
C HIS A 23 11.28 -13.48 -6.68
N GLU A 24 12.44 -14.15 -6.66
CA GLU A 24 13.71 -13.57 -7.16
C GLU A 24 13.64 -13.12 -8.63
N GLN A 25 12.88 -13.83 -9.45
CA GLN A 25 12.69 -13.53 -10.87
C GLN A 25 11.29 -12.94 -11.16
N TRP A 26 10.76 -12.08 -10.28
CA TRP A 26 9.37 -11.60 -10.37
C TRP A 26 9.02 -10.95 -11.72
N PHE A 27 9.97 -10.30 -12.40
CA PHE A 27 9.79 -9.72 -13.74
C PHE A 27 9.36 -10.74 -14.80
N SER A 28 9.79 -12.01 -14.70
CA SER A 28 9.48 -13.06 -15.68
C SER A 28 8.21 -13.84 -15.35
N GLN A 29 7.55 -13.55 -14.22
CA GLN A 29 6.40 -14.33 -13.76
C GLN A 29 5.08 -13.91 -14.40
N GLY A 30 5.03 -12.74 -15.04
CA GLY A 30 3.80 -12.23 -15.63
C GLY A 30 2.70 -12.02 -14.58
N PHE A 31 3.06 -11.56 -13.37
CA PHE A 31 2.10 -11.28 -12.32
C PHE A 31 1.11 -10.20 -12.76
N GLU A 32 -0.17 -10.48 -12.57
CA GLU A 32 -1.26 -9.65 -13.05
C GLU A 32 -1.63 -8.62 -11.99
N TRP A 33 -0.72 -7.67 -11.74
CA TRP A 33 -0.81 -6.67 -10.66
C TRP A 33 -2.12 -5.89 -10.65
N TYR A 34 -2.71 -5.62 -11.83
CA TYR A 34 -4.00 -4.95 -11.93
C TYR A 34 -5.12 -5.70 -11.18
N ARG A 35 -5.03 -7.04 -11.05
CA ARG A 35 -6.00 -7.82 -10.28
C ARG A 35 -5.92 -7.50 -8.80
N ALA A 36 -4.70 -7.40 -8.27
CA ALA A 36 -4.49 -7.00 -6.89
C ALA A 36 -5.02 -5.57 -6.67
N ILE A 37 -4.67 -4.62 -7.56
CA ILE A 37 -5.15 -3.22 -7.46
C ILE A 37 -6.68 -3.14 -7.33
N TRP A 38 -7.47 -3.79 -8.21
CA TRP A 38 -8.93 -3.66 -8.12
C TRP A 38 -9.54 -4.45 -6.96
N VAL A 39 -8.90 -5.56 -6.54
CA VAL A 39 -9.30 -6.29 -5.33
C VAL A 39 -9.11 -5.40 -4.10
N GLU A 40 -7.96 -4.73 -3.95
CA GLU A 40 -7.75 -3.80 -2.84
C GLU A 40 -8.66 -2.57 -2.94
N CYS A 41 -9.04 -2.13 -4.14
CA CYS A 41 -10.10 -1.13 -4.28
C CYS A 41 -11.44 -1.64 -3.73
N ALA A 42 -11.78 -2.92 -3.93
CA ALA A 42 -13.00 -3.50 -3.37
C ALA A 42 -12.92 -3.66 -1.85
N GLU A 43 -11.76 -4.06 -1.30
CA GLU A 43 -11.52 -4.13 0.15
C GLU A 43 -11.63 -2.75 0.80
N MET A 44 -10.96 -1.75 0.23
CA MET A 44 -11.04 -0.35 0.67
C MET A 44 -12.48 0.18 0.65
N LEU A 45 -13.26 -0.13 -0.40
CA LEU A 45 -14.67 0.27 -0.48
C LEU A 45 -15.51 -0.37 0.63
N ASP A 46 -15.23 -1.63 1.00
CA ASP A 46 -15.95 -2.31 2.08
C ASP A 46 -15.68 -1.68 3.45
N HIS A 47 -14.42 -1.31 3.71
CA HIS A 47 -14.01 -0.57 4.92
C HIS A 47 -14.57 0.86 4.95
N TYR A 48 -14.68 1.54 3.81
CA TYR A 48 -15.26 2.88 3.73
C TYR A 48 -16.77 2.88 3.98
N GLY A 49 -17.47 1.85 3.50
CA GLY A 49 -18.91 1.70 3.66
C GLY A 49 -19.70 2.17 2.43
N TRP A 50 -20.46 1.25 1.86
CA TRP A 50 -21.21 1.44 0.61
C TRP A 50 -22.57 0.70 0.60
N LYS A 51 -22.77 -0.26 1.51
CA LYS A 51 -23.96 -1.11 1.60
C LYS A 51 -25.13 -0.28 2.11
N TRP A 52 -26.01 0.12 1.20
CA TRP A 52 -27.22 0.89 1.54
C TRP A 52 -28.25 0.09 2.35
N TRP A 53 -28.12 -1.24 2.43
CA TRP A 53 -29.06 -2.13 3.14
C TRP A 53 -28.61 -2.53 4.56
N LYS A 54 -27.44 -2.08 5.02
CA LYS A 54 -26.90 -2.40 6.34
C LYS A 54 -26.16 -1.20 6.90
N LYS A 55 -26.37 -0.88 8.19
CA LYS A 55 -25.55 0.14 8.86
C LYS A 55 -24.08 -0.26 8.82
N GLN A 56 -23.22 0.65 8.38
CA GLN A 56 -21.78 0.53 8.40
C GLN A 56 -21.17 1.73 9.12
N THR A 57 -20.08 1.50 9.82
CA THR A 57 -19.21 2.55 10.36
C THR A 57 -17.90 2.45 9.59
N PRO A 58 -17.46 3.53 8.90
CA PRO A 58 -16.19 3.52 8.19
C PRO A 58 -15.04 3.18 9.14
N ASP A 59 -14.13 2.31 8.70
CA ASP A 59 -12.87 2.05 9.39
C ASP A 59 -11.74 2.82 8.69
N THR A 60 -11.49 4.04 9.17
CA THR A 60 -10.52 4.96 8.56
C THR A 60 -9.11 4.38 8.52
N GLU A 61 -8.72 3.58 9.51
CA GLU A 61 -7.37 3.01 9.60
C GLU A 61 -7.18 1.93 8.54
N GLN A 62 -8.19 1.06 8.35
CA GLN A 62 -8.16 0.08 7.26
C GLN A 62 -8.25 0.75 5.89
N VAL A 63 -9.10 1.77 5.71
CA VAL A 63 -9.16 2.54 4.45
C VAL A 63 -7.77 3.08 4.07
N ILE A 64 -7.03 3.64 5.04
CA ILE A 64 -5.66 4.12 4.83
C ILE A 64 -4.71 2.97 4.42
N LEU A 65 -4.79 1.83 5.09
CA LEU A 65 -3.95 0.66 4.78
C LEU A 65 -4.24 0.07 3.39
N GLU A 66 -5.51 0.01 2.98
CA GLU A 66 -5.86 -0.49 1.66
C GLU A 66 -5.42 0.45 0.55
N LEU A 67 -5.44 1.77 0.79
CA LEU A 67 -4.82 2.70 -0.17
C LEU A 67 -3.31 2.46 -0.32
N VAL A 68 -2.62 2.17 0.79
CA VAL A 68 -1.20 1.80 0.77
C VAL A 68 -0.97 0.48 0.02
N ASP A 69 -1.86 -0.50 0.15
CA ASP A 69 -1.76 -1.78 -0.58
C ASP A 69 -1.97 -1.59 -2.09
N ILE A 70 -2.96 -0.79 -2.48
CA ILE A 70 -3.14 -0.35 -3.88
C ILE A 70 -1.83 0.27 -4.39
N PHE A 71 -1.17 1.12 -3.60
CA PHE A 71 0.09 1.74 -4.01
C PHE A 71 1.22 0.73 -4.21
N HIS A 72 1.37 -0.28 -3.35
CA HIS A 72 2.37 -1.36 -3.53
C HIS A 72 2.21 -2.05 -4.89
N PHE A 73 0.98 -2.38 -5.26
CA PHE A 73 0.70 -3.02 -6.55
C PHE A 73 0.82 -2.03 -7.72
N GLY A 74 0.47 -0.76 -7.51
CA GLY A 74 0.70 0.32 -8.47
C GLY A 74 2.18 0.50 -8.79
N LEU A 75 3.05 0.55 -7.78
CA LEU A 75 4.50 0.62 -7.95
C LEU A 75 5.05 -0.64 -8.63
N SER A 76 4.59 -1.82 -8.23
CA SER A 76 4.96 -3.09 -8.88
C SER A 76 4.63 -3.12 -10.38
N LEU A 77 3.50 -2.51 -10.76
CA LEU A 77 3.08 -2.40 -12.16
C LEU A 77 3.90 -1.36 -12.95
N ARG A 78 4.49 -0.36 -12.28
CA ARG A 78 5.31 0.69 -12.90
C ARG A 78 6.78 0.30 -13.07
N ILE A 79 7.30 -0.56 -12.20
CA ILE A 79 8.70 -1.02 -12.28
C ILE A 79 8.82 -2.04 -13.43
N ASP A 80 9.53 -1.64 -14.49
CA ASP A 80 9.73 -2.43 -15.72
C ASP A 80 11.11 -3.10 -15.82
N GLY A 81 12.05 -2.72 -14.95
CA GLY A 81 13.43 -3.21 -14.96
C GLY A 81 14.36 -2.48 -15.93
N GLU A 82 13.86 -1.47 -16.65
CA GLU A 82 14.60 -0.68 -17.65
C GLU A 82 14.66 0.80 -17.27
N THR A 83 13.53 1.36 -16.85
CA THR A 83 13.38 2.77 -16.47
C THR A 83 13.93 3.00 -15.07
N SER A 84 14.71 4.08 -14.87
CA SER A 84 15.29 4.38 -13.55
C SER A 84 14.19 4.75 -12.54
N TYR A 85 14.42 4.47 -11.25
CA TYR A 85 13.45 4.81 -10.21
C TYR A 85 13.20 6.32 -10.13
N GLU A 86 14.20 7.16 -10.41
CA GLU A 86 14.04 8.61 -10.49
C GLU A 86 13.10 9.03 -11.62
N GLN A 87 13.17 8.37 -12.78
CA GLN A 87 12.30 8.63 -13.92
C GLN A 87 10.86 8.20 -13.62
N ILE A 88 10.66 6.99 -13.06
CA ILE A 88 9.33 6.51 -12.64
C ILE A 88 8.75 7.43 -11.56
N ALA A 89 9.54 7.80 -10.56
CA ALA A 89 9.12 8.70 -9.49
C ALA A 89 8.75 10.10 -10.02
N THR A 90 9.46 10.60 -11.03
CA THR A 90 9.14 11.88 -11.67
C THR A 90 7.80 11.82 -12.40
N GLN A 91 7.53 10.73 -13.11
CA GLN A 91 6.24 10.51 -13.79
C GLN A 91 5.10 10.42 -12.77
N LEU A 92 5.26 9.59 -11.72
CA LEU A 92 4.30 9.47 -10.63
C LEU A 92 4.03 10.82 -9.95
N GLN A 93 5.07 11.58 -9.62
CA GLN A 93 4.91 12.90 -9.01
C GLN A 93 4.14 13.86 -9.91
N ALA A 94 4.41 13.85 -11.22
CA ALA A 94 3.70 14.69 -12.17
C ALA A 94 2.21 14.31 -12.27
N GLU A 95 1.91 13.01 -12.38
CA GLU A 95 0.53 12.51 -12.43
C GLU A 95 -0.23 12.82 -11.13
N MET A 96 0.39 12.58 -9.97
CA MET A 96 -0.20 12.85 -8.65
C MET A 96 -0.40 14.36 -8.38
N SER A 97 0.32 15.24 -9.08
CA SER A 97 0.19 16.69 -8.92
C SER A 97 -1.11 17.27 -9.49
N ALA A 98 -1.85 16.48 -10.27
CA ALA A 98 -3.17 16.83 -10.80
C ALA A 98 -4.20 15.77 -10.36
N PRO A 99 -4.62 15.74 -9.08
CA PRO A 99 -5.55 14.75 -8.57
C PRO A 99 -6.86 14.72 -9.37
N GLN A 100 -7.29 13.53 -9.76
CA GLN A 100 -8.58 13.29 -10.40
C GLN A 100 -9.57 12.79 -9.35
N GLN A 101 -10.73 13.44 -9.25
CA GLN A 101 -11.77 13.10 -8.26
C GLN A 101 -13.13 12.92 -8.93
N GLY A 102 -13.92 11.98 -8.42
CA GLY A 102 -15.36 11.92 -8.65
C GLY A 102 -16.12 12.80 -7.65
N ASP A 103 -17.45 12.73 -7.68
CA ASP A 103 -18.30 13.55 -6.78
C ASP A 103 -18.09 13.22 -5.31
N ASP A 104 -17.74 11.96 -5.01
CA ASP A 104 -17.40 11.50 -3.67
C ASP A 104 -16.27 10.46 -3.70
N PHE A 105 -15.83 10.04 -2.52
CA PHE A 105 -14.74 9.07 -2.36
C PHE A 105 -14.95 7.76 -3.13
N LYS A 106 -16.18 7.21 -3.13
CA LYS A 106 -16.47 5.93 -3.78
C LYS A 106 -16.31 6.07 -5.29
N GLN A 107 -16.78 7.18 -5.87
CA GLN A 107 -16.60 7.44 -7.29
C GLN A 107 -15.13 7.66 -7.67
N THR A 108 -14.35 8.33 -6.81
CA THR A 108 -12.89 8.46 -7.05
C THR A 108 -12.20 7.11 -7.03
N LEU A 109 -12.56 6.24 -6.09
CA LEU A 109 -12.04 4.87 -6.02
C LEU A 109 -12.48 4.02 -7.22
N GLU A 110 -13.70 4.22 -7.72
CA GLU A 110 -14.22 3.58 -8.93
C GLU A 110 -13.42 4.00 -10.19
N LEU A 111 -12.95 5.25 -10.29
CA LEU A 111 -12.07 5.68 -11.38
C LEU A 111 -10.75 4.89 -11.37
N LEU A 112 -10.15 4.72 -10.19
CA LEU A 112 -8.92 3.96 -10.00
C LEU A 112 -9.13 2.47 -10.36
N ALA A 113 -10.20 1.87 -9.85
CA ALA A 113 -10.59 0.50 -10.16
C ALA A 113 -10.89 0.31 -11.66
N ALA A 114 -11.56 1.27 -12.29
CA ALA A 114 -11.87 1.24 -13.72
C ALA A 114 -10.59 1.24 -14.57
N SER A 115 -9.60 2.07 -14.24
CA SER A 115 -8.28 2.03 -14.90
C SER A 115 -7.63 0.66 -14.76
N ALA A 116 -7.64 0.08 -13.55
CA ALA A 116 -7.04 -1.23 -13.31
C ALA A 116 -7.73 -2.34 -14.12
N VAL A 117 -9.06 -2.38 -14.14
CA VAL A 117 -9.82 -3.46 -14.80
C VAL A 117 -9.84 -3.28 -16.32
N ALA A 118 -10.14 -2.08 -16.81
CA ALA A 118 -10.34 -1.84 -18.24
C ALA A 118 -9.02 -1.73 -19.01
N ASN A 119 -8.02 -1.08 -18.41
CA ASN A 119 -6.78 -0.73 -19.10
C ASN A 119 -5.57 -1.51 -18.59
N LYS A 120 -5.70 -2.27 -17.49
CA LYS A 120 -4.59 -2.92 -16.79
C LYS A 120 -3.51 -1.92 -16.35
N THR A 121 -3.91 -0.73 -15.94
CA THR A 121 -3.01 0.36 -15.56
C THR A 121 -3.29 0.87 -14.15
N PHE A 122 -2.25 1.39 -13.51
CA PHE A 122 -2.36 2.15 -12.27
C PHE A 122 -2.52 3.64 -12.58
N ASP A 123 -3.66 4.23 -12.22
CA ASP A 123 -3.96 5.65 -12.39
C ASP A 123 -3.52 6.45 -11.15
N ALA A 124 -2.34 7.07 -11.22
CA ALA A 124 -1.78 7.81 -10.09
C ALA A 124 -2.54 9.13 -9.80
N ALA A 125 -3.28 9.68 -10.78
CA ALA A 125 -4.10 10.87 -10.58
C ALA A 125 -5.37 10.53 -9.77
N ALA A 126 -6.05 9.42 -10.10
CA ALA A 126 -7.18 8.92 -9.31
C ALA A 126 -6.75 8.47 -7.91
N PHE A 127 -5.57 7.86 -7.79
CA PHE A 127 -4.95 7.53 -6.51
C PHE A 127 -4.71 8.79 -5.63
N ALA A 128 -4.12 9.84 -6.21
CA ALA A 128 -3.95 11.11 -5.51
C ALA A 128 -5.30 11.78 -5.15
N GLY A 129 -6.33 11.56 -5.97
CA GLY A 129 -7.70 11.95 -5.67
C GLY A 129 -8.23 11.29 -4.39
N CYS A 130 -8.03 9.98 -4.26
CA CYS A 130 -8.37 9.21 -3.06
C CYS A 130 -7.63 9.75 -1.83
N MET A 131 -6.30 9.95 -1.94
CA MET A 131 -5.49 10.54 -0.86
C MET A 131 -6.06 11.87 -0.37
N ALA A 132 -6.36 12.78 -1.29
CA ALA A 132 -6.89 14.09 -0.97
C ALA A 132 -8.27 14.02 -0.26
N GLN A 133 -9.14 13.09 -0.66
CA GLN A 133 -10.46 12.94 -0.05
C GLN A 133 -10.45 12.28 1.34
N ILE A 134 -9.40 11.51 1.67
CA ILE A 134 -9.20 10.94 3.02
C ILE A 134 -8.25 11.77 3.89
N GLY A 135 -7.73 12.90 3.37
CA GLY A 135 -6.83 13.79 4.10
C GLY A 135 -5.41 13.23 4.29
N MET A 136 -4.97 12.33 3.41
CA MET A 136 -3.63 11.75 3.42
C MET A 136 -2.68 12.58 2.56
N ASP A 137 -1.55 13.02 3.11
CA ASP A 137 -0.48 13.65 2.34
C ASP A 137 0.62 12.64 1.92
N ILE A 138 1.65 13.13 1.23
CA ILE A 138 2.77 12.28 0.77
C ILE A 138 3.61 11.73 1.94
N ASP A 139 3.61 12.41 3.07
CA ASP A 139 4.35 12.00 4.27
C ASP A 139 3.58 10.89 4.97
N ASP A 140 2.25 11.01 5.06
CA ASP A 140 1.36 9.95 5.53
C ASP A 140 1.47 8.70 4.65
N LEU A 141 1.44 8.87 3.32
CA LEU A 141 1.64 7.77 2.38
C LEU A 141 2.99 7.09 2.62
N TYR A 142 4.07 7.87 2.74
CA TYR A 142 5.40 7.33 2.96
C TYR A 142 5.49 6.54 4.27
N ARG A 143 4.96 7.07 5.38
CA ARG A 143 4.94 6.39 6.69
C ARG A 143 4.12 5.10 6.64
N GLY A 144 2.91 5.17 6.09
CA GLY A 144 2.03 4.02 5.94
C GLY A 144 2.67 2.95 5.06
N TYR A 145 3.29 3.35 3.96
CA TYR A 145 4.00 2.47 3.04
C TYR A 145 5.19 1.78 3.70
N VAL A 146 6.06 2.51 4.41
CA VAL A 146 7.20 1.89 5.11
C VAL A 146 6.73 0.89 6.17
N GLY A 147 5.68 1.23 6.93
CA GLY A 147 5.08 0.32 7.91
C GLY A 147 4.53 -0.95 7.26
N LYS A 148 3.71 -0.80 6.21
CA LYS A 148 3.07 -1.93 5.52
C LYS A 148 4.07 -2.79 4.74
N ASN A 149 5.07 -2.18 4.11
CA ASN A 149 6.18 -2.89 3.48
C ASN A 149 6.94 -3.73 4.50
N THR A 150 7.22 -3.17 5.69
CA THR A 150 7.84 -3.91 6.80
C THR A 150 6.98 -5.10 7.24
N LEU A 151 5.66 -4.93 7.36
CA LEU A 151 4.74 -6.04 7.65
C LEU A 151 4.76 -7.10 6.53
N ASN A 152 4.84 -6.70 5.26
CA ASN A 152 4.91 -7.64 4.14
C ASN A 152 6.21 -8.45 4.14
N PHE A 153 7.35 -7.84 4.47
CA PHE A 153 8.60 -8.58 4.72
C PHE A 153 8.45 -9.54 5.90
N PHE A 154 7.89 -9.05 7.00
CA PHE A 154 7.62 -9.86 8.19
C PHE A 154 6.78 -11.10 7.85
N ARG A 155 5.69 -10.93 7.08
CA ARG A 155 4.86 -12.03 6.57
C ARG A 155 5.72 -13.07 5.84
N GLN A 156 6.55 -12.64 4.88
CA GLN A 156 7.40 -13.57 4.12
C GLN A 156 8.44 -14.28 4.98
N ASP A 157 9.02 -13.61 5.98
CA ASP A 157 9.97 -14.21 6.92
C ASP A 157 9.33 -15.27 7.84
N HIS A 158 8.02 -15.20 8.04
CA HIS A 158 7.25 -16.04 8.95
C HIS A 158 6.29 -16.99 8.22
N GLY A 159 6.61 -17.35 6.97
CA GLY A 159 5.94 -18.45 6.26
C GLY A 159 4.65 -18.08 5.53
N TYR A 160 4.49 -16.82 5.08
CA TYR A 160 3.31 -16.45 4.30
C TYR A 160 3.18 -17.25 2.99
N LYS A 161 4.32 -17.58 2.38
CA LYS A 161 4.36 -18.34 1.12
C LYS A 161 4.07 -19.84 1.30
N ASP A 162 4.47 -20.42 2.42
CA ASP A 162 4.22 -21.84 2.73
C ASP A 162 2.90 -22.07 3.51
N GLY A 163 2.23 -20.99 3.90
CA GLY A 163 0.95 -21.00 4.59
C GLY A 163 1.05 -21.21 6.11
N SER A 164 2.25 -21.20 6.69
CA SER A 164 2.42 -21.32 8.15
C SER A 164 2.25 -19.99 8.90
N TYR A 165 2.20 -18.86 8.18
CA TYR A 165 1.97 -17.55 8.78
C TYR A 165 0.59 -17.42 9.43
N ILE A 166 0.57 -16.87 10.64
CA ILE A 166 -0.68 -16.56 11.34
C ILE A 166 -1.05 -15.11 11.02
N LYS A 167 -2.13 -14.88 10.28
CA LYS A 167 -2.61 -13.51 9.96
C LYS A 167 -3.36 -12.85 11.14
N VAL A 168 -4.02 -13.66 11.98
CA VAL A 168 -4.80 -13.17 13.13
C VAL A 168 -4.03 -13.42 14.42
N TRP A 169 -3.46 -12.36 15.00
CA TRP A 169 -2.66 -12.42 16.22
C TRP A 169 -3.55 -12.10 17.42
N HIS A 170 -3.69 -13.05 18.34
CA HIS A 170 -4.47 -12.88 19.57
C HIS A 170 -5.91 -12.38 19.34
N GLY A 171 -6.52 -12.72 18.20
CA GLY A 171 -7.90 -12.35 17.85
C GLY A 171 -8.05 -11.06 17.02
N GLN A 172 -6.95 -10.42 16.63
CA GLN A 172 -6.91 -9.22 15.79
C GLN A 172 -6.06 -9.46 14.53
N GLU A 173 -6.41 -8.84 13.40
CA GLU A 173 -5.58 -8.95 12.19
C GLU A 173 -4.22 -8.26 12.37
N ASP A 174 -3.19 -8.78 11.71
CA ASP A 174 -1.83 -8.22 11.70
C ASP A 174 -1.77 -6.75 11.25
N ASN A 175 -2.66 -6.33 10.35
CA ASN A 175 -2.85 -4.93 9.95
C ASN A 175 -3.25 -4.04 11.15
N GLU A 176 -4.10 -4.52 12.07
CA GLU A 176 -4.48 -3.77 13.28
C GLU A 176 -3.27 -3.62 14.22
N HIS A 177 -2.49 -4.70 14.38
CA HIS A 177 -1.24 -4.65 15.15
C HIS A 177 -0.23 -3.68 14.55
N LEU A 178 -0.12 -3.63 13.23
CA LEU A 178 0.73 -2.67 12.53
C LEU A 178 0.32 -1.23 12.87
N VAL A 179 -0.98 -0.91 12.84
CA VAL A 179 -1.46 0.44 13.16
C VAL A 179 -1.09 0.82 14.59
N GLU A 180 -1.28 -0.08 15.55
CA GLU A 180 -0.91 0.18 16.94
C GLU A 180 0.61 0.34 17.14
N VAL A 181 1.43 -0.46 16.45
CA VAL A 181 2.89 -0.33 16.47
C VAL A 181 3.29 1.02 15.92
N VAL A 182 2.84 1.38 14.71
CA VAL A 182 3.21 2.65 14.06
C VAL A 182 2.80 3.86 14.90
N LYS A 183 1.61 3.85 15.51
CA LYS A 183 1.15 4.93 16.41
C LYS A 183 2.02 5.13 17.64
N SER A 184 2.77 4.11 18.06
CA SER A 184 3.64 4.15 19.25
C SER A 184 5.08 4.59 18.96
N LEU A 185 5.44 4.78 17.69
CA LEU A 185 6.81 5.05 17.26
C LEU A 185 6.98 6.48 16.74
N ASP A 186 8.23 6.95 16.77
CA ASP A 186 8.63 8.17 16.06
C ASP A 186 8.83 7.82 14.58
N THR A 187 7.90 8.27 13.74
CA THR A 187 7.86 7.97 12.32
C THR A 187 8.94 8.67 11.51
N GLU A 188 9.60 9.68 12.08
CA GLU A 188 10.71 10.41 11.45
C GLU A 188 12.08 9.85 11.88
N HIS A 189 12.10 8.83 12.75
CA HIS A 189 13.34 8.20 13.20
C HIS A 189 14.00 7.41 12.06
N ALA A 190 15.34 7.52 11.93
CA ALA A 190 16.08 6.86 10.85
C ALA A 190 15.92 5.33 10.83
N ASP A 191 15.74 4.71 12.00
CA ASP A 191 15.47 3.28 12.16
C ASP A 191 13.97 2.91 12.17
N PHE A 192 13.06 3.76 11.68
CA PHE A 192 11.61 3.54 11.78
C PHE A 192 11.17 2.14 11.32
N ALA A 193 11.57 1.69 10.13
CA ALA A 193 11.26 0.35 9.62
C ALA A 193 11.74 -0.77 10.56
N LYS A 194 12.93 -0.62 11.15
CA LYS A 194 13.49 -1.60 12.09
C LYS A 194 12.70 -1.64 13.40
N GLN A 195 12.27 -0.47 13.89
CA GLN A 195 11.43 -0.37 15.09
C GLN A 195 10.04 -0.99 14.84
N VAL A 196 9.45 -0.75 13.66
CA VAL A 196 8.20 -1.42 13.25
C VAL A 196 8.38 -2.93 13.27
N TYR A 197 9.42 -3.46 12.63
CA TYR A 197 9.69 -4.91 12.59
C TYR A 197 9.84 -5.50 14.00
N GLN A 198 10.56 -4.81 14.90
CA GLN A 198 10.70 -5.25 16.30
C GLN A 198 9.37 -5.22 17.06
N GLY A 199 8.54 -4.22 16.82
CA GLY A 199 7.18 -4.15 17.37
C GLY A 199 6.30 -5.31 16.90
N LEU A 200 6.39 -5.68 15.63
CA LEU A 200 5.69 -6.84 15.05
C LEU A 200 6.20 -8.16 15.67
N VAL A 201 7.52 -8.36 15.77
CA VAL A 201 8.11 -9.53 16.45
C VAL A 201 7.62 -9.68 17.89
N ALA A 202 7.50 -8.57 18.62
CA ALA A 202 7.06 -8.59 20.02
C ALA A 202 5.59 -9.00 20.18
N ARG A 203 4.77 -8.80 19.16
CA ARG A 203 3.33 -9.10 19.14
C ARG A 203 2.98 -10.42 18.45
N TYR A 204 3.88 -10.94 17.61
CA TYR A 204 3.61 -12.16 16.85
C TYR A 204 3.45 -13.37 17.78
N PRO A 205 2.39 -14.19 17.60
CA PRO A 205 2.18 -15.36 18.43
C PRO A 205 3.38 -16.31 18.34
N LYS A 206 3.89 -16.72 19.51
CA LYS A 206 4.87 -17.80 19.58
C LYS A 206 4.13 -19.13 19.47
N SER A 207 4.60 -19.99 18.58
CA SER A 207 4.17 -21.38 18.49
C SER A 207 4.55 -22.20 19.72
#